data_AF-A0A4V2E9W4-F1
#
_entry.id   AF-A0A4V2E9W4-F1
#
_cell.length_a   1.000
_cell.length_b   1.000
_cell.length_c   1.000
_cell.angle_alpha   90.00
_cell.angle_beta   90.00
_cell.angle_gamma   90.00
#
_symmetry.space_group_name_H-M   'P 1'
#
loop_
_entity.id
_entity.type
_entity.pdbx_description
1 polymer ?
#
loop_
_entity_poly.entity_id
_entity_poly.type
_entity_poly.pdbx_seq_one_letter_code
_entity_poly.pdbx_strand_id
1 'polypeptide(L)'
;MLAMMKRLSIGAGLILSLNAPFFAQAFAAPASQGISTAGPATPEFRPGDLVRLRSGGSLMTVDTVKDDQVDCFWTDGSGQTNNATFPVQVLRKF
;
A
#
# COMPACT_ATOMS: atom_id res chain seq x y z
N MET A 1 3.46 -27.38 -37.58
CA MET A 1 1.98 -27.48 -37.64
C MET A 1 1.50 -28.33 -36.47
N LEU A 2 1.05 -27.72 -35.38
CA LEU A 2 -0.03 -28.22 -34.50
C LEU A 2 -0.38 -27.14 -33.47
N ALA A 3 -1.35 -26.30 -33.83
CA ALA A 3 -2.02 -25.42 -32.87
C ALA A 3 -3.07 -26.26 -32.15
N MET A 4 -3.08 -26.27 -30.81
CA MET A 4 -4.16 -26.89 -30.04
C MET A 4 -4.88 -25.81 -29.23
N MET A 5 -5.86 -25.20 -29.90
CA MET A 5 -6.86 -24.28 -29.37
C MET A 5 -7.86 -25.07 -28.53
N LYS A 6 -8.01 -24.74 -27.23
CA LYS A 6 -9.07 -25.31 -26.38
C LYS A 6 -10.09 -24.21 -26.08
N ARG A 7 -11.14 -24.18 -26.90
CA ARG A 7 -12.35 -23.39 -26.67
C ARG A 7 -13.18 -24.10 -25.60
N LEU A 8 -13.56 -23.40 -24.54
CA LEU A 8 -14.75 -23.77 -23.78
C LEU A 8 -15.47 -22.50 -23.35
N SER A 9 -16.49 -22.15 -24.13
CA SER A 9 -17.51 -21.17 -23.80
C SER A 9 -18.49 -21.80 -22.82
N ILE A 10 -18.81 -21.11 -21.73
CA ILE A 10 -20.07 -21.31 -20.99
C ILE A 10 -20.62 -19.93 -20.68
N GLY A 11 -21.64 -19.55 -21.43
CA GLY A 11 -22.49 -18.41 -21.11
C GLY A 11 -23.65 -18.85 -20.21
N ALA A 12 -24.09 -17.96 -19.34
CA ALA A 12 -25.47 -17.85 -18.88
C ALA A 12 -25.59 -16.49 -18.18
N GLY A 13 -26.28 -15.54 -18.84
CA GLY A 13 -26.66 -14.29 -18.23
C GLY A 13 -27.73 -14.51 -17.16
N LEU A 14 -27.70 -13.73 -16.09
CA LEU A 14 -28.78 -13.72 -15.09
C LEU A 14 -29.03 -12.31 -14.55
N ILE A 15 -30.06 -11.70 -15.14
CA ILE A 15 -31.13 -10.87 -14.58
C ILE A 15 -30.77 -9.62 -13.75
N LEU A 16 -31.14 -8.49 -14.35
CA LEU A 16 -31.31 -7.15 -13.81
C LEU A 16 -32.34 -7.12 -12.66
N SER A 17 -32.05 -6.41 -11.57
CA SER A 17 -33.07 -5.95 -10.61
C SER A 17 -32.82 -4.49 -10.28
N LEU A 18 -33.52 -3.59 -10.99
CA LEU A 18 -33.76 -2.22 -10.55
C LEU A 18 -34.86 -2.26 -9.49
N ASN A 19 -34.59 -1.78 -8.28
CA ASN A 19 -35.66 -1.39 -7.36
C ASN A 19 -35.31 -0.08 -6.63
N ALA A 20 -36.35 0.73 -6.46
CA ALA A 20 -36.42 2.19 -6.40
C ALA A 20 -35.67 2.92 -5.25
N PRO A 21 -35.46 4.25 -5.38
CA PRO A 21 -34.89 5.10 -4.34
C PRO A 21 -36.00 5.54 -3.39
N PHE A 22 -36.01 5.05 -2.14
CA PHE A 22 -36.91 5.63 -1.14
C PHE A 22 -36.47 5.29 0.27
N PHE A 23 -35.58 6.09 0.86
CA PHE A 23 -35.72 6.58 2.22
C PHE A 23 -34.86 7.85 2.33
N ALA A 24 -35.50 8.99 2.07
CA ALA A 24 -35.02 10.25 2.63
C ALA A 24 -35.10 10.12 4.15
N GLN A 25 -34.02 9.67 4.78
CA GLN A 25 -33.86 9.81 6.23
C GLN A 25 -33.43 11.25 6.47
N ALA A 26 -34.43 12.13 6.57
CA ALA A 26 -34.32 13.32 7.38
C ALA A 26 -34.15 12.86 8.84
N PHE A 27 -32.94 12.47 9.21
CA PHE A 27 -32.54 12.37 10.61
C PHE A 27 -31.52 13.46 10.87
N ALA A 28 -31.82 14.24 11.89
CA ALA A 28 -31.26 15.53 12.17
C ALA A 28 -29.76 15.48 12.54
N ALA A 29 -29.16 16.67 12.41
CA ALA A 29 -27.83 17.13 12.83
C ALA A 29 -26.65 16.74 11.93
N PRO A 30 -25.86 17.71 11.43
CA PRO A 30 -24.50 17.46 10.99
C PRO A 30 -23.68 17.18 12.25
N ALA A 31 -23.80 15.98 12.81
CA ALA A 31 -22.68 15.46 13.57
C ALA A 31 -21.56 15.33 12.54
N SER A 32 -20.57 16.21 12.61
CA SER A 32 -19.35 16.13 11.82
C SER A 32 -18.76 14.74 12.03
N GLN A 33 -19.20 13.79 11.21
CA GLN A 33 -18.47 12.58 10.93
C GLN A 33 -17.25 13.09 10.18
N GLY A 34 -16.24 13.48 10.94
CA GLY A 34 -14.89 13.53 10.43
C GLY A 34 -14.67 12.16 9.82
N ILE A 35 -14.86 12.08 8.51
CA ILE A 35 -14.25 11.04 7.71
C ILE A 35 -12.77 11.40 7.87
N SER A 36 -12.17 10.94 8.96
CA SER A 36 -10.76 10.62 8.95
C SER A 36 -10.68 9.50 7.95
N THR A 37 -10.67 9.86 6.67
CA THR A 37 -10.01 9.08 5.64
C THR A 37 -8.57 9.02 6.15
N ALA A 38 -8.33 8.07 7.05
CA ALA A 38 -7.02 7.48 7.20
C ALA A 38 -6.81 6.73 5.89
N GLY A 39 -6.56 7.52 4.82
CA GLY A 39 -5.70 7.06 3.75
C GLY A 39 -4.47 6.48 4.44
N PRO A 40 -3.89 5.40 3.90
CA PRO A 40 -2.81 4.67 4.56
C PRO A 40 -1.86 5.70 5.14
N ALA A 41 -1.71 5.71 6.47
CA ALA A 41 -0.78 6.57 7.14
C ALA A 41 0.61 6.07 6.73
N THR A 42 1.00 6.38 5.50
CA THR A 42 2.33 6.13 4.98
C THR A 42 3.22 6.95 5.87
N PRO A 43 4.12 6.32 6.64
CA PRO A 43 5.13 7.06 7.35
C PRO A 43 5.86 7.89 6.29
N GLU A 44 5.80 9.22 6.41
CA GLU A 44 6.63 10.09 5.59
C GLU A 44 8.07 9.88 6.04
N PHE A 45 8.78 9.03 5.32
CA PHE A 45 10.22 8.87 5.46
C PHE A 45 10.89 10.13 4.93
N ARG A 46 11.96 10.55 5.60
CA ARG A 46 12.80 11.68 5.20
C ARG A 46 14.26 11.22 5.12
N PRO A 47 15.06 11.77 4.18
CA PRO A 47 16.51 11.58 4.20
C PRO A 47 17.09 11.81 5.59
N GLY A 48 17.93 10.88 6.05
CA GLY A 48 18.52 10.86 7.38
C GLY A 48 17.72 10.11 8.46
N ASP A 49 16.48 9.72 8.19
CA ASP A 49 15.70 8.91 9.15
C ASP A 49 16.34 7.53 9.36
N LEU A 50 16.30 7.06 10.60
CA LEU A 50 16.64 5.69 10.94
C LEU A 50 15.42 4.78 10.75
N VAL A 51 15.59 3.76 9.95
CA VAL A 51 14.55 2.80 9.58
C VAL A 51 15.05 1.37 9.71
N ARG A 52 14.12 0.42 9.84
CA ARG A 52 14.41 -1.01 9.82
C ARG A 52 13.30 -1.73 9.07
N LEU A 53 13.59 -2.89 8.50
CA LEU A 53 12.51 -3.74 7.99
C LEU A 53 11.60 -4.17 9.14
N ARG A 54 10.30 -4.26 8.85
CA ARG A 54 9.30 -4.80 9.79
C ARG A 54 9.58 -6.26 10.13
N SER A 55 10.19 -7.00 9.22
CA SER A 55 10.69 -8.36 9.45
C SER A 55 11.91 -8.43 10.37
N GLY A 56 12.61 -7.31 10.63
CA GLY A 56 13.82 -7.27 11.43
C GLY A 56 15.05 -6.79 10.64
N GLY A 57 16.22 -7.38 10.90
CA GLY A 57 17.47 -7.05 10.17
C GLY A 57 18.25 -5.88 10.75
N SER A 58 19.13 -5.28 9.94
CA SER A 58 19.98 -4.15 10.33
C SER A 58 19.19 -2.85 10.41
N LEU A 59 19.66 -1.92 11.27
CA LEU A 59 19.18 -0.54 11.26
C LEU A 59 19.79 0.18 10.05
N MET A 60 18.98 0.90 9.31
CA MET A 60 19.34 1.55 8.05
C MET A 60 19.00 3.03 8.10
N THR A 61 19.70 3.82 7.30
CA THR A 61 19.47 5.25 7.13
C THR A 61 18.82 5.50 5.78
N VAL A 62 17.79 6.34 5.75
CA VAL A 62 17.16 6.78 4.50
C VAL A 62 18.11 7.74 3.77
N ASP A 63 18.41 7.46 2.52
CA ASP A 63 19.13 8.38 1.62
C ASP A 63 18.15 9.24 0.85
N THR A 64 17.25 8.61 0.08
CA THR A 64 16.30 9.29 -0.80
C THR A 64 14.94 8.59 -0.74
N VAL A 65 13.86 9.35 -0.88
CA VAL A 65 12.50 8.82 -1.00
C VAL A 65 11.95 9.16 -2.37
N LYS A 66 11.44 8.16 -3.09
CA LYS A 66 10.86 8.27 -4.43
C LYS A 66 9.51 7.58 -4.44
N ASP A 67 8.44 8.36 -4.45
CA ASP A 67 7.06 7.87 -4.41
C ASP A 67 6.82 6.89 -3.25
N ASP A 68 6.70 5.59 -3.55
CA ASP A 68 6.45 4.50 -2.59
C ASP A 68 7.73 3.69 -2.26
N GLN A 69 8.89 4.15 -2.73
CA GLN A 69 10.19 3.48 -2.55
C GLN A 69 11.15 4.35 -1.76
N VAL A 70 11.95 3.71 -0.92
CA VAL A 70 12.92 4.36 -0.04
C VAL A 70 14.29 3.74 -0.29
N ASP A 71 15.21 4.55 -0.78
CA ASP A 71 16.61 4.18 -0.91
C ASP A 71 17.26 4.27 0.47
N CYS A 72 17.79 3.15 0.95
CA CYS A 72 18.38 3.01 2.27
C CYS A 72 19.84 2.57 2.18
N PHE A 73 20.66 2.99 3.13
CA PHE A 73 22.03 2.50 3.31
C PHE A 73 22.31 2.16 4.77
N TRP A 74 23.23 1.23 5.01
CA TRP A 74 23.68 0.86 6.34
C TRP A 74 25.08 0.28 6.31
N THR A 75 25.78 0.36 7.43
CA THR A 75 27.05 -0.34 7.62
C THR A 75 26.77 -1.66 8.35
N ASP A 76 27.24 -2.77 7.79
CA ASP A 76 27.13 -4.07 8.46
C ASP A 76 28.22 -4.27 9.53
N GLY A 77 28.18 -5.42 10.21
CA GLY A 77 29.16 -5.75 11.26
C GLY A 77 30.60 -5.90 10.77
N SER A 78 30.83 -6.00 9.45
CA SER A 78 32.16 -6.03 8.84
C SER A 78 32.71 -4.65 8.50
N GLY A 79 31.91 -3.60 8.68
CA GLY A 79 32.26 -2.23 8.29
C GLY A 79 31.98 -1.92 6.82
N GLN A 80 31.36 -2.84 6.07
CA GLN A 80 30.99 -2.61 4.67
C GLN A 80 29.69 -1.81 4.60
N THR A 81 29.69 -0.79 3.74
CA THR A 81 28.49 0.00 3.44
C THR A 81 27.65 -0.72 2.40
N ASN A 82 26.42 -1.05 2.76
CA ASN A 82 25.42 -1.66 1.90
C ASN A 82 24.34 -0.63 1.57
N ASN A 83 23.69 -0.80 0.42
CA ASN A 83 22.51 -0.05 0.04
C ASN A 83 21.42 -0.95 -0.55
N ALA A 84 20.16 -0.58 -0.37
CA ALA A 84 19.02 -1.26 -0.98
C ALA A 84 17.78 -0.35 -0.99
N THR A 85 16.91 -0.58 -1.97
CA THR A 85 15.63 0.12 -2.11
C THR A 85 14.52 -0.76 -1.56
N PHE A 86 13.65 -0.18 -0.72
CA PHE A 86 12.53 -0.90 -0.12
C PHE A 86 11.22 -0.12 -0.28
N PRO A 87 10.08 -0.82 -0.44
CA PRO A 87 8.78 -0.17 -0.39
C PRO A 87 8.50 0.40 1.01
N VAL A 88 7.86 1.56 1.10
CA VAL A 88 7.53 2.23 2.38
C VAL A 88 6.79 1.31 3.35
N GLN A 89 6.00 0.37 2.83
CA GLN A 89 5.18 -0.53 3.63
C GLN A 89 5.98 -1.56 4.42
N VAL A 90 7.18 -1.93 3.96
CA VAL A 90 8.02 -2.92 4.66
C VAL A 90 8.94 -2.27 5.70
N LEU A 91 9.02 -0.93 5.72
CA LEU A 91 9.85 -0.18 6.63
C LEU A 91 9.09 0.27 7.88
N ARG A 92 9.82 0.36 9.00
CA ARG A 92 9.41 1.03 10.23
C ARG A 92 10.45 2.09 10.60
N LYS A 93 9.98 3.25 11.04
CA LYS A 93 10.80 4.34 11.55
C LYS A 93 11.13 4.13 13.03
N PHE A 94 12.29 4.61 13.47
CA PHE A 94 12.75 4.62 14.86
C PHE A 94 12.72 6.02 15.46
#